data_AF-A0A1F5TQ99-F1
#
_entry.id   AF-A0A1F5TQ99-F1
#
_cell.length_a   1.000
_cell.length_b   1.000
_cell.length_c   1.000
_cell.angle_alpha   90.00
_cell.angle_beta   90.00
_cell.angle_gamma   90.00
#
_symmetry.space_group_name_H-M   'P 1'
#
loop_
_entity.id
_entity.type
_entity.pdbx_description
1 polymer ?
#
loop_
_entity_poly.entity_id
_entity_poly.type
_entity_poly.pdbx_seq_one_letter_code
_entity_poly.pdbx_strand_id
1 'polypeptide(L)'
;MEKGLENLYSNRQEEISSKNNIFNQAVRYLEKNAIDPDRFVGIYGRDMVMADKAEAKKLKAQMLKNGKAPEGLKLATVLESLVTEHISKSSWFGENTDAKPAAPFDDCKNGIDTLTIFRKEGGFEKYMGLVMDATFNPSYQLCGKFNKIRGEIVRGDLGKMKYFESGKIRGQMTHIPKVIVGVEEKTIEELGKLKSMGKEDDIANHPIQLQILEEIEMQLRVFAEYTEKQPNDTYYKKSEHDIRGELVQIYKDFHEIIKEVLKERRVKIKDTGKRDEMFQRIKEETEKILTRDRN
;
A
#
# COMPACT_ATOMS: atom_id res chain seq x y z
N MET A 1 34.75 32.70 0.09
CA MET A 1 33.43 32.39 0.68
C MET A 1 32.33 32.32 -0.38
N GLU A 2 32.31 33.18 -1.41
CA GLU A 2 31.26 33.18 -2.46
C GLU A 2 31.18 31.89 -3.29
N LYS A 3 32.31 31.32 -3.75
CA LYS A 3 32.30 30.04 -4.50
C LYS A 3 31.71 28.84 -3.75
N GLY A 4 31.71 28.87 -2.41
CA GLY A 4 31.11 27.82 -1.59
C GLY A 4 29.59 27.91 -1.53
N LEU A 5 29.04 29.13 -1.56
CA LEU A 5 27.61 29.38 -1.55
C LEU A 5 26.98 29.09 -2.91
N GLU A 6 27.61 29.48 -4.02
CA GLU A 6 27.12 29.17 -5.37
C GLU A 6 27.02 27.66 -5.63
N ASN A 7 28.02 26.88 -5.20
CA ASN A 7 27.97 25.42 -5.30
C ASN A 7 26.84 24.82 -4.44
N LEU A 8 26.60 25.34 -3.23
CA LEU A 8 25.48 24.92 -2.38
C LEU A 8 24.12 25.24 -3.02
N TYR A 9 23.98 26.41 -3.66
CA TYR A 9 22.74 26.78 -4.36
C TYR A 9 22.50 25.94 -5.61
N SER A 10 23.54 25.68 -6.41
CA SER A 10 23.43 24.84 -7.62
C SER A 10 23.07 23.41 -7.27
N ASN A 11 23.75 22.80 -6.30
CA ASN A 11 23.47 21.44 -5.84
C ASN A 11 22.04 21.30 -5.31
N ARG A 12 21.55 22.31 -4.57
CA ARG A 12 20.19 22.33 -4.04
C ARG A 12 19.13 22.46 -5.14
N GLN A 13 19.39 23.25 -6.18
CA GLN A 13 18.48 23.38 -7.33
C GLN A 13 18.40 22.09 -8.14
N GLU A 14 19.53 21.42 -8.37
CA GLU A 14 19.58 20.12 -9.05
C GLU A 14 18.84 19.04 -8.25
N GLU A 15 19.00 19.01 -6.93
CA GLU A 15 18.29 18.08 -6.05
C GLU A 15 16.77 18.28 -6.08
N ILE A 16 16.30 19.53 -6.02
CA ILE A 16 14.87 19.88 -6.14
C ILE A 16 14.32 19.48 -7.51
N SER A 17 15.08 19.72 -8.58
CA SER A 17 14.70 19.36 -9.95
C SER A 17 14.55 17.84 -10.11
N SER A 18 15.52 17.08 -9.57
CA SER A 18 15.52 15.61 -9.58
C SER A 18 14.33 15.01 -8.82
N LYS A 19 14.06 15.48 -7.59
CA LYS A 19 12.91 15.03 -6.79
C LYS A 19 11.57 15.28 -7.50
N ASN A 20 11.40 16.46 -8.10
CA ASN A 20 10.18 16.76 -8.86
C ASN A 20 10.06 15.91 -10.13
N ASN A 21 11.16 15.56 -10.80
CA ASN A 21 11.14 14.67 -11.96
C ASN A 21 10.67 13.27 -11.57
N ILE A 22 11.25 12.68 -10.51
CA ILE A 22 10.85 11.34 -10.02
C ILE A 22 9.37 11.33 -9.62
N PHE A 23 8.91 12.36 -8.89
CA PHE A 23 7.50 12.50 -8.55
C PHE A 23 6.59 12.56 -9.78
N ASN A 24 6.95 13.36 -10.80
CA ASN A 24 6.16 13.44 -12.03
C ASN A 24 6.13 12.12 -12.81
N GLN A 25 7.23 11.38 -12.81
CA GLN A 25 7.28 10.04 -13.40
C GLN A 25 6.37 9.07 -12.64
N ALA A 26 6.39 9.11 -11.31
CA ALA A 26 5.53 8.31 -10.47
C ALA A 26 4.04 8.60 -10.73
N VAL A 27 3.64 9.88 -10.76
CA VAL A 27 2.26 10.28 -11.11
C VAL A 27 1.84 9.71 -12.46
N ARG A 28 2.67 9.87 -13.50
CA ARG A 28 2.37 9.34 -14.84
C ARG A 28 2.24 7.83 -14.86
N TYR A 29 3.09 7.11 -14.12
CA TYR A 29 3.01 5.66 -14.01
C TYR A 29 1.68 5.24 -13.36
N LEU A 30 1.33 5.85 -12.23
CA LEU A 30 0.11 5.51 -11.50
C LEU A 30 -1.14 5.84 -12.31
N GLU A 31 -1.23 7.03 -12.92
CA GLU A 31 -2.37 7.42 -13.75
C GLU A 31 -2.56 6.51 -14.96
N LYS A 32 -1.46 6.10 -15.61
CA LYS A 32 -1.50 5.23 -16.79
C LYS A 32 -1.94 3.81 -16.46
N ASN A 33 -1.54 3.29 -15.30
CA ASN A 33 -1.74 1.89 -14.93
C ASN A 33 -2.90 1.66 -13.95
N ALA A 34 -3.48 2.73 -13.39
CA ALA A 34 -4.63 2.65 -12.52
C ALA A 34 -5.84 2.00 -13.22
N ILE A 35 -6.69 1.34 -12.41
CA ILE A 35 -7.96 0.81 -12.91
C ILE A 35 -8.83 1.97 -13.41
N ASP A 36 -9.18 1.94 -14.69
CA ASP A 36 -10.02 2.96 -15.33
C ASP A 36 -11.51 2.78 -14.98
N PRO A 37 -12.12 3.74 -14.25
CA PRO A 37 -13.54 3.71 -13.92
C PRO A 37 -14.47 3.70 -15.14
N ASP A 38 -14.07 4.24 -16.29
CA ASP A 38 -14.94 4.29 -17.48
C ASP A 38 -15.25 2.90 -18.03
N ARG A 39 -14.37 1.93 -17.78
CA ARG A 39 -14.60 0.52 -18.12
C ARG A 39 -15.80 -0.08 -17.37
N PHE A 40 -16.27 0.58 -16.30
CA PHE A 40 -17.35 0.12 -15.43
C PHE A 40 -18.67 0.88 -15.66
N VAL A 41 -18.75 1.76 -16.67
CA VAL A 41 -19.99 2.46 -17.03
C VAL A 41 -21.13 1.48 -17.32
N GLY A 42 -20.84 0.32 -17.93
CA GLY A 42 -21.84 -0.73 -18.17
C GLY A 42 -22.36 -1.43 -16.89
N ILE A 43 -21.67 -1.29 -15.76
CA ILE A 43 -22.04 -1.89 -14.46
C ILE A 43 -22.75 -0.86 -13.58
N TYR A 44 -22.19 0.35 -13.48
CA TYR A 44 -22.67 1.38 -12.53
C TYR A 44 -23.48 2.50 -13.17
N GLY A 45 -23.49 2.60 -14.49
CA GLY A 45 -24.06 3.74 -15.21
C GLY A 45 -23.11 4.94 -15.26
N ARG A 46 -23.24 5.75 -16.32
CA ARG A 46 -22.35 6.87 -16.58
C ARG A 46 -22.39 7.93 -15.47
N ASP A 47 -23.57 8.23 -14.96
CA ASP A 47 -23.75 9.27 -13.93
C ASP A 47 -23.03 8.92 -12.63
N MET A 48 -23.09 7.65 -12.21
CA MET A 48 -22.38 7.20 -11.01
C MET A 48 -20.86 7.24 -11.20
N VAL A 49 -20.35 6.79 -12.35
CA VAL A 49 -18.91 6.85 -12.65
C VAL A 49 -18.40 8.29 -12.69
N MET A 50 -19.17 9.21 -13.27
CA MET A 50 -18.82 10.64 -13.28
C MET A 50 -18.85 11.25 -11.88
N ALA A 51 -19.84 10.90 -11.06
CA ALA A 51 -19.93 11.36 -9.67
C ALA A 51 -18.72 10.89 -8.83
N ASP A 52 -18.33 9.62 -8.97
CA ASP A 52 -17.16 9.07 -8.28
C ASP A 52 -15.85 9.75 -8.73
N LYS A 53 -15.67 9.99 -10.04
CA LYS A 53 -14.52 10.72 -10.57
C LYS A 53 -14.44 12.15 -10.00
N ALA A 54 -15.59 12.82 -9.89
CA ALA A 54 -15.68 14.15 -9.30
C ALA A 54 -15.37 14.13 -7.79
N GLU A 55 -15.87 13.12 -7.06
CA GLU A 55 -15.54 12.93 -5.64
C GLU A 55 -14.04 12.67 -5.43
N ALA A 56 -13.44 11.77 -6.20
CA ALA A 56 -12.01 11.50 -6.15
C ALA A 56 -11.18 12.77 -6.39
N LYS A 57 -11.55 13.56 -7.41
CA LYS A 57 -10.90 14.85 -7.69
C LYS A 57 -11.02 15.82 -6.51
N LYS A 58 -12.19 15.90 -5.88
CA LYS A 58 -12.43 16.73 -4.69
C LYS A 58 -11.56 16.28 -3.51
N LEU A 59 -11.48 14.98 -3.23
CA LEU A 59 -10.64 14.44 -2.17
C LEU A 59 -9.15 14.69 -2.42
N LYS A 60 -8.67 14.48 -3.65
CA LYS A 60 -7.27 14.80 -4.01
C LYS A 60 -6.96 16.29 -3.84
N ALA A 61 -7.90 17.17 -4.18
CA ALA A 61 -7.72 18.61 -3.97
C ALA A 61 -7.59 18.99 -2.48
N GLN A 62 -8.27 18.28 -1.58
CA GLN A 62 -8.18 18.49 -0.13
C GLN A 62 -6.84 18.06 0.47
N MET A 63 -6.12 17.16 -0.21
CA MET A 63 -4.77 16.73 0.18
C MET A 63 -3.69 17.75 -0.19
N LEU A 64 -4.00 18.72 -1.08
CA LEU A 64 -3.07 19.75 -1.49
C LEU A 64 -3.04 20.89 -0.47
N LYS A 65 -1.82 21.35 -0.12
CA LYS A 65 -1.62 22.53 0.72
C LYS A 65 -1.28 23.71 -0.18
N ASN A 66 -2.11 24.76 -0.15
CA ASN A 66 -1.96 25.94 -1.03
C ASN A 66 -1.87 25.55 -2.52
N GLY A 67 -2.65 24.55 -2.95
CA GLY A 67 -2.64 24.04 -4.32
C GLY A 67 -1.39 23.23 -4.71
N LYS A 68 -0.50 22.90 -3.77
CA LYS A 68 0.71 22.09 -4.02
C LYS A 68 0.68 20.82 -3.18
N ALA A 69 1.20 19.73 -3.75
CA ALA A 69 1.39 18.48 -3.01
C ALA A 69 2.44 18.71 -1.91
N PRO A 70 2.10 18.45 -0.63
CA PRO A 70 3.09 18.47 0.44
C PRO A 70 4.14 17.36 0.20
N GLU A 71 5.34 17.52 0.75
CA GLU A 71 6.46 16.59 0.49
C GLU A 71 6.13 15.14 0.89
N GLY A 72 5.41 14.95 2.01
CA GLY A 72 4.80 13.68 2.42
C GLY A 72 4.06 12.97 1.30
N LEU A 73 3.16 13.70 0.64
CA LEU A 73 2.35 13.16 -0.46
C LEU A 73 3.22 12.81 -1.67
N LYS A 74 4.24 13.62 -1.97
CA LYS A 74 5.15 13.33 -3.08
C LYS A 74 5.93 12.05 -2.86
N LEU A 75 6.54 11.88 -1.70
CA LEU A 75 7.28 10.65 -1.40
C LEU A 75 6.37 9.43 -1.35
N ALA A 76 5.16 9.57 -0.79
CA ALA A 76 4.19 8.48 -0.77
C ALA A 76 3.82 8.05 -2.20
N THR A 77 3.64 9.02 -3.10
CA THR A 77 3.38 8.76 -4.53
C THR A 77 4.56 8.06 -5.21
N VAL A 78 5.80 8.45 -4.87
CA VAL A 78 7.00 7.80 -5.41
C VAL A 78 7.13 6.36 -4.89
N LEU A 79 6.92 6.14 -3.58
CA LEU A 79 6.89 4.81 -2.98
C LEU A 79 5.81 3.94 -3.63
N GLU A 80 4.59 4.47 -3.79
CA GLU A 80 3.47 3.79 -4.45
C GLU A 80 3.84 3.31 -5.84
N SER A 81 4.39 4.19 -6.67
CA SER A 81 4.82 3.84 -8.02
C SER A 81 5.92 2.77 -8.01
N LEU A 82 6.94 2.91 -7.15
CA LEU A 82 8.07 1.98 -7.10
C LEU A 82 7.64 0.58 -6.65
N VAL A 83 6.91 0.50 -5.54
CA VAL A 83 6.42 -0.78 -5.00
C VAL A 83 5.50 -1.45 -6.00
N THR A 84 4.54 -0.70 -6.56
CA THR A 84 3.58 -1.26 -7.53
C THR A 84 4.27 -1.75 -8.80
N GLU A 85 5.19 -0.96 -9.37
CA GLU A 85 5.94 -1.38 -10.55
C GLU A 85 6.78 -2.64 -10.28
N HIS A 86 7.51 -2.67 -9.17
CA HIS A 86 8.47 -3.75 -8.92
C HIS A 86 7.87 -5.02 -8.32
N ILE A 87 6.63 -4.97 -7.80
CA ILE A 87 5.83 -6.19 -7.58
C ILE A 87 5.66 -6.94 -8.91
N SER A 88 5.21 -6.28 -9.97
CA SER A 88 4.97 -6.93 -11.27
C SER A 88 6.24 -7.14 -12.09
N LYS A 89 7.16 -6.16 -12.09
CA LYS A 89 8.34 -6.14 -12.97
C LYS A 89 9.52 -6.94 -12.43
N SER A 90 9.71 -6.93 -11.12
CA SER A 90 10.86 -7.56 -10.44
C SER A 90 10.44 -8.66 -9.47
N SER A 91 9.14 -9.00 -9.51
CA SER A 91 8.55 -10.05 -8.69
C SER A 91 8.80 -9.83 -7.19
N TRP A 92 8.86 -8.58 -6.70
CA TRP A 92 9.16 -8.30 -5.28
C TRP A 92 8.34 -9.17 -4.33
N PHE A 93 7.09 -9.51 -4.71
CA PHE A 93 6.19 -10.35 -3.93
C PHE A 93 6.04 -11.79 -4.47
N GLY A 94 7.06 -12.30 -5.17
CA GLY A 94 7.06 -13.62 -5.81
C GLY A 94 6.67 -13.57 -7.30
N GLU A 95 7.03 -14.62 -8.04
CA GLU A 95 6.84 -14.70 -9.50
C GLU A 95 5.37 -14.82 -9.92
N ASN A 96 4.51 -15.29 -9.01
CA ASN A 96 3.07 -15.46 -9.24
C ASN A 96 2.23 -14.30 -8.69
N THR A 97 2.85 -13.13 -8.54
CA THR A 97 2.21 -11.95 -7.96
C THR A 97 2.25 -10.78 -8.94
N ASP A 98 1.15 -10.04 -9.00
CA ASP A 98 0.97 -8.87 -9.84
C ASP A 98 0.33 -7.74 -9.03
N ALA A 99 0.49 -6.50 -9.47
CA ALA A 99 -0.02 -5.33 -8.77
C ALA A 99 -0.62 -4.32 -9.75
N LYS A 100 -1.72 -3.68 -9.32
CA LYS A 100 -2.37 -2.62 -10.07
C LYS A 100 -2.67 -1.45 -9.15
N PRO A 101 -2.32 -0.20 -9.53
CA PRO A 101 -2.82 0.97 -8.82
C PRO A 101 -4.35 0.95 -8.82
N ALA A 102 -4.94 1.30 -7.69
CA ALA A 102 -6.40 1.36 -7.57
C ALA A 102 -6.98 2.49 -8.44
N ALA A 103 -8.28 2.41 -8.72
CA ALA A 103 -8.99 3.55 -9.28
C ALA A 103 -8.90 4.76 -8.33
N PRO A 104 -8.84 6.01 -8.83
CA PRO A 104 -8.74 7.20 -7.97
C PRO A 104 -9.82 7.30 -6.88
N PHE A 105 -11.01 6.77 -7.15
CA PHE A 105 -12.08 6.68 -6.15
C PHE A 105 -11.72 5.70 -5.02
N ASP A 106 -11.21 4.51 -5.34
CA ASP A 106 -10.88 3.48 -4.35
C ASP A 106 -9.64 3.86 -3.53
N ASP A 107 -8.64 4.45 -4.17
CA ASP A 107 -7.48 5.12 -3.54
C ASP A 107 -7.98 6.13 -2.48
N CYS A 108 -8.68 7.18 -2.91
CA CYS A 108 -9.02 8.28 -2.01
C CYS A 108 -10.12 7.96 -0.99
N LYS A 109 -11.14 7.18 -1.39
CA LYS A 109 -12.32 6.91 -0.56
C LYS A 109 -12.12 5.68 0.32
N ASN A 110 -11.67 4.59 -0.28
CA ASN A 110 -11.55 3.29 0.40
C ASN A 110 -10.16 3.12 1.04
N GLY A 111 -9.16 3.87 0.58
CA GLY A 111 -7.79 3.85 1.12
C GLY A 111 -7.09 2.56 0.74
N ILE A 112 -7.21 2.15 -0.52
CA ILE A 112 -6.43 1.07 -1.13
C ILE A 112 -5.63 1.73 -2.24
N ASP A 113 -4.33 1.88 -2.06
CA ASP A 113 -3.46 2.53 -3.05
C ASP A 113 -3.16 1.55 -4.20
N THR A 114 -2.83 0.31 -3.82
CA THR A 114 -2.50 -0.76 -4.78
C THR A 114 -3.25 -2.04 -4.45
N LEU A 115 -3.80 -2.67 -5.49
CA LEU A 115 -4.35 -4.01 -5.43
C LEU A 115 -3.26 -5.01 -5.81
N THR A 116 -2.89 -5.89 -4.88
CA THR A 116 -2.00 -7.02 -5.12
C THR A 116 -2.79 -8.29 -5.42
N ILE A 117 -2.43 -8.97 -6.49
CA ILE A 117 -3.09 -10.17 -7.02
C ILE A 117 -2.12 -11.35 -6.93
N PHE A 118 -2.44 -12.33 -6.08
CA PHE A 118 -1.65 -13.54 -5.91
C PHE A 118 -2.30 -14.68 -6.67
N ARG A 119 -1.54 -15.32 -7.55
CA ARG A 119 -1.98 -16.46 -8.35
C ARG A 119 -1.40 -17.74 -7.77
N LYS A 120 -2.25 -18.75 -7.59
CA LYS A 120 -1.81 -20.10 -7.25
C LYS A 120 -2.08 -20.99 -8.46
N GLU A 121 -1.11 -21.79 -8.86
CA GLU A 121 -1.29 -22.77 -9.93
C GLU A 121 -2.48 -23.69 -9.61
N GLY A 122 -3.44 -23.78 -10.52
CA GLY A 122 -4.68 -24.56 -10.34
C GLY A 122 -5.65 -24.03 -9.27
N GLY A 123 -5.38 -22.87 -8.67
CA GLY A 123 -6.20 -22.26 -7.62
C GLY A 123 -6.88 -20.96 -8.03
N PHE A 124 -7.71 -20.42 -7.14
CA PHE A 124 -8.31 -19.09 -7.29
C PHE A 124 -7.29 -17.99 -6.96
N GLU A 125 -7.40 -16.87 -7.66
CA GLU A 125 -6.63 -15.65 -7.35
C GLU A 125 -7.06 -15.10 -5.97
N LYS A 126 -6.08 -14.61 -5.20
CA LYS A 126 -6.31 -13.92 -3.92
C LYS A 126 -5.90 -12.46 -4.04
N TYR A 127 -6.63 -11.58 -3.35
CA TYR A 127 -6.48 -10.13 -3.46
C TYR A 127 -6.17 -9.47 -2.12
N MET A 128 -5.13 -8.64 -2.07
CA MET A 128 -4.76 -7.86 -0.89
C MET A 128 -4.62 -6.39 -1.28
N GLY A 129 -5.10 -5.50 -0.43
CA GLY A 129 -4.92 -4.07 -0.59
C GLY A 129 -3.65 -3.61 0.14
N LEU A 130 -2.76 -2.93 -0.57
CA LEU A 130 -1.65 -2.20 0.03
C LEU A 130 -2.09 -0.77 0.33
N VAL A 131 -1.83 -0.35 1.56
CA VAL A 131 -1.96 1.03 2.01
C VAL A 131 -0.56 1.58 2.22
N MET A 132 -0.06 2.38 1.29
CA MET A 132 1.30 2.89 1.32
C MET A 132 1.37 4.21 2.07
N ASP A 133 2.44 4.39 2.84
CA ASP A 133 2.68 5.57 3.64
C ASP A 133 4.16 5.96 3.59
N ALA A 134 4.44 7.20 3.19
CA ALA A 134 5.75 7.80 3.38
C ALA A 134 5.60 8.90 4.44
N THR A 135 5.91 8.58 5.70
CA THR A 135 5.74 9.53 6.80
C THR A 135 7.07 10.19 7.18
N PHE A 136 7.06 11.52 7.31
CA PHE A 136 8.18 12.37 7.70
C PHE A 136 8.27 12.63 9.22
N ASN A 137 7.19 12.41 9.99
CA ASN A 137 7.13 12.64 11.44
C ASN A 137 5.91 11.92 12.07
N PRO A 138 6.03 11.22 13.23
CA PRO A 138 5.11 10.14 13.62
C PRO A 138 3.95 10.59 14.48
N SER A 139 2.77 10.05 14.18
CA SER A 139 1.98 9.19 15.11
C SER A 139 0.52 9.21 14.71
N TYR A 140 -0.06 10.39 14.45
CA TYR A 140 -1.51 10.48 14.29
C TYR A 140 -2.02 9.87 12.97
N GLN A 141 -1.33 10.10 11.85
CA GLN A 141 -1.77 9.58 10.55
C GLN A 141 -1.62 8.06 10.46
N LEU A 142 -0.47 7.52 10.91
CA LEU A 142 -0.23 6.07 10.95
C LEU A 142 -1.20 5.37 11.93
N CYS A 143 -1.37 5.89 13.15
CA CYS A 143 -2.34 5.39 14.11
C CYS A 143 -3.77 5.44 13.56
N GLY A 144 -4.14 6.50 12.83
CA GLY A 144 -5.42 6.62 12.14
C GLY A 144 -5.66 5.50 11.11
N LYS A 145 -4.65 5.15 10.31
CA LYS A 145 -4.72 4.04 9.33
C LYS A 145 -4.91 2.70 10.04
N PHE A 146 -4.15 2.41 11.09
CA PHE A 146 -4.32 1.18 11.88
C PHE A 146 -5.68 1.12 12.59
N ASN A 147 -6.16 2.23 13.16
CA ASN A 147 -7.49 2.30 13.77
C ASN A 147 -8.61 2.07 12.76
N LYS A 148 -8.43 2.50 11.49
CA LYS A 148 -9.37 2.21 10.40
C LYS A 148 -9.43 0.71 10.12
N ILE A 149 -8.27 0.05 9.95
CA ILE A 149 -8.18 -1.41 9.72
C ILE A 149 -8.76 -2.17 10.92
N ARG A 150 -8.40 -1.78 12.14
CA ARG A 150 -8.97 -2.35 13.36
C ARG A 150 -10.49 -2.25 13.33
N GLY A 151 -11.04 -1.07 13.06
CA GLY A 151 -12.48 -0.85 12.98
C GLY A 151 -13.18 -1.67 11.89
N GLU A 152 -12.49 -1.97 10.79
CA GLU A 152 -12.97 -2.84 9.70
C GLU A 152 -13.02 -4.32 10.14
N ILE A 153 -11.96 -4.83 10.76
CA ILE A 153 -11.91 -6.19 11.34
C ILE A 153 -13.04 -6.37 12.34
N VAL A 154 -13.11 -5.42 13.25
CA VAL A 154 -14.11 -5.27 14.30
C VAL A 154 -15.50 -5.36 13.65
N ARG A 155 -15.88 -4.46 12.73
CA ARG A 155 -17.18 -4.53 12.05
C ARG A 155 -17.45 -5.78 11.20
N GLY A 156 -16.43 -6.60 10.92
CA GLY A 156 -16.51 -7.72 10.00
C GLY A 156 -16.61 -7.29 8.53
N ASP A 157 -16.22 -6.07 8.20
CA ASP A 157 -16.30 -5.51 6.84
C ASP A 157 -14.90 -4.98 6.48
N LEU A 158 -14.05 -5.86 5.94
CA LEU A 158 -12.68 -5.49 5.53
C LEU A 158 -12.72 -4.48 4.36
N GLY A 159 -11.56 -4.21 3.76
CA GLY A 159 -11.46 -3.32 2.61
C GLY A 159 -12.40 -3.71 1.46
N LYS A 160 -12.82 -2.68 0.71
CA LYS A 160 -13.63 -2.84 -0.48
C LYS A 160 -13.07 -2.02 -1.62
N MET A 161 -13.21 -2.54 -2.84
CA MET A 161 -12.93 -1.82 -4.08
C MET A 161 -14.18 -1.79 -4.93
N LYS A 162 -14.64 -0.60 -5.30
CA LYS A 162 -15.77 -0.40 -6.20
C LYS A 162 -15.39 -0.71 -7.64
N TYR A 163 -14.21 -0.30 -8.07
CA TYR A 163 -13.69 -0.56 -9.41
C TYR A 163 -12.70 -1.72 -9.35
N PHE A 164 -13.22 -2.94 -9.23
CA PHE A 164 -12.40 -4.15 -9.21
C PHE A 164 -12.51 -4.94 -10.53
N GLU A 165 -11.36 -5.34 -11.07
CA GLU A 165 -11.28 -6.23 -12.23
C GLU A 165 -10.06 -7.17 -12.12
N SER A 166 -10.32 -8.47 -12.08
CA SER A 166 -9.30 -9.52 -12.27
C SER A 166 -9.90 -10.72 -12.99
N GLY A 167 -9.25 -11.14 -14.09
CA GLY A 167 -9.75 -12.20 -14.96
C GLY A 167 -11.18 -11.92 -15.46
N LYS A 168 -12.12 -12.79 -15.07
CA LYS A 168 -13.55 -12.68 -15.43
C LYS A 168 -14.39 -11.94 -14.37
N ILE A 169 -13.80 -11.62 -13.22
CA ILE A 169 -14.50 -10.97 -12.11
C ILE A 169 -14.41 -9.46 -12.31
N ARG A 170 -15.57 -8.81 -12.35
CA ARG A 170 -15.71 -7.35 -12.54
C ARG A 170 -16.82 -6.81 -11.64
N GLY A 171 -16.63 -5.62 -11.12
CA GLY A 171 -17.60 -4.92 -10.27
C GLY A 171 -17.01 -4.61 -8.90
N GLN A 172 -17.81 -4.71 -7.84
CA GLN A 172 -17.36 -4.41 -6.49
C GLN A 172 -16.78 -5.68 -5.85
N MET A 173 -15.61 -5.55 -5.23
CA MET A 173 -15.01 -6.59 -4.39
C MET A 173 -15.01 -6.13 -2.94
N THR A 174 -15.39 -7.01 -2.02
CA THR A 174 -15.37 -6.78 -0.57
C THR A 174 -14.43 -7.77 0.11
N HIS A 175 -14.23 -7.64 1.41
CA HIS A 175 -13.37 -8.51 2.20
C HIS A 175 -11.90 -8.52 1.76
N ILE A 176 -11.41 -7.40 1.21
CA ILE A 176 -10.00 -7.23 0.84
C ILE A 176 -9.21 -6.88 2.11
N PRO A 177 -8.32 -7.76 2.60
CA PRO A 177 -7.46 -7.42 3.72
C PRO A 177 -6.52 -6.28 3.30
N LYS A 178 -6.32 -5.34 4.22
CA LYS A 178 -5.40 -4.22 4.04
C LYS A 178 -4.22 -4.34 4.97
N VAL A 179 -3.05 -3.97 4.47
CA VAL A 179 -1.80 -3.87 5.23
C VAL A 179 -1.15 -2.52 4.93
N ILE A 180 -0.44 -1.98 5.91
CA ILE A 180 0.25 -0.70 5.77
C ILE A 180 1.71 -0.96 5.44
N VAL A 181 2.24 -0.30 4.42
CA VAL A 181 3.66 -0.38 4.06
C VAL A 181 4.29 1.00 4.23
N GLY A 182 5.46 1.05 4.86
CA GLY A 182 6.17 2.30 5.09
C GLY A 182 7.66 2.21 4.85
N VAL A 183 8.23 3.30 4.35
CA VAL A 183 9.66 3.43 4.08
C VAL A 183 10.11 4.83 4.45
N GLU A 184 11.31 4.96 5.03
CA GLU A 184 11.92 6.26 5.29
C GLU A 184 12.21 7.08 4.02
N GLU A 185 12.18 8.41 4.14
CA GLU A 185 12.49 9.35 3.05
C GLU A 185 13.82 9.02 2.37
N LYS A 186 14.87 8.74 3.14
CA LYS A 186 16.22 8.48 2.60
C LYS A 186 16.22 7.29 1.64
N THR A 187 15.48 6.24 1.97
CA THR A 187 15.39 5.04 1.12
C THR A 187 14.52 5.31 -0.11
N ILE A 188 13.45 6.11 0.01
CA ILE A 188 12.66 6.52 -1.17
C ILE A 188 13.52 7.37 -2.13
N GLU A 189 14.33 8.27 -1.60
CA GLU A 189 15.27 9.08 -2.40
C GLU A 189 16.33 8.22 -3.08
N GLU A 190 16.89 7.23 -2.37
CA GLU A 190 17.84 6.27 -2.92
C GLU A 190 17.24 5.51 -4.11
N LEU A 191 16.05 4.91 -3.91
CA LEU A 191 15.35 4.19 -4.97
C LEU A 191 14.99 5.12 -6.14
N GLY A 192 14.57 6.35 -5.86
CA GLY A 192 14.28 7.36 -6.88
C GLY A 192 15.52 7.76 -7.70
N LYS A 193 16.70 7.84 -7.07
CA LYS A 193 17.98 8.06 -7.78
C LYS A 193 18.33 6.87 -8.67
N LEU A 194 18.24 5.64 -8.16
CA LEU A 194 18.45 4.43 -8.96
C LEU A 194 17.52 4.41 -10.18
N LYS A 195 16.25 4.77 -9.99
CA LYS A 195 15.26 4.83 -11.07
C LYS A 195 15.64 5.84 -12.14
N SER A 196 16.03 7.04 -11.71
CA SER A 196 16.46 8.12 -12.62
C SER A 196 17.72 7.77 -13.42
N MET A 197 18.58 6.92 -12.86
CA MET A 197 19.79 6.41 -13.51
C MET A 197 19.54 5.17 -14.38
N GLY A 198 18.30 4.68 -14.48
CA GLY A 198 17.96 3.45 -15.21
C GLY A 198 18.55 2.18 -14.59
N LYS A 199 18.85 2.20 -13.29
CA LYS A 199 19.44 1.08 -12.54
C LYS A 199 18.37 0.11 -12.04
N GLU A 200 17.62 -0.45 -12.98
CA GLU A 200 16.48 -1.32 -12.69
C GLU A 200 16.88 -2.59 -11.92
N ASP A 201 18.04 -3.18 -12.23
CA ASP A 201 18.55 -4.36 -11.52
C ASP A 201 18.91 -4.06 -10.06
N ASP A 202 19.40 -2.85 -9.78
CA ASP A 202 19.73 -2.42 -8.41
C ASP A 202 18.44 -2.24 -7.59
N ILE A 203 17.37 -1.71 -8.20
CA ILE A 203 16.04 -1.64 -7.56
C ILE A 203 15.46 -3.03 -7.37
N ALA A 204 15.55 -3.89 -8.38
CA ALA A 204 15.03 -5.26 -8.34
C ALA A 204 15.61 -6.08 -7.18
N ASN A 205 16.88 -5.83 -6.85
CA ASN A 205 17.61 -6.52 -5.78
C ASN A 205 17.75 -5.70 -4.49
N HIS A 206 17.06 -4.56 -4.39
CA HIS A 206 17.19 -3.67 -3.24
C HIS A 206 16.64 -4.34 -1.96
N PRO A 207 17.35 -4.29 -0.81
CA PRO A 207 16.97 -4.98 0.42
C PRO A 207 15.66 -4.48 1.04
N ILE A 208 15.19 -3.28 0.68
CA ILE A 208 13.91 -2.72 1.16
C ILE A 208 12.72 -3.66 0.93
N GLN A 209 12.75 -4.49 -0.13
CA GLN A 209 11.66 -5.42 -0.40
C GLN A 209 11.48 -6.44 0.73
N LEU A 210 12.56 -6.81 1.43
CA LEU A 210 12.49 -7.70 2.60
C LEU A 210 11.84 -7.01 3.80
N GLN A 211 12.16 -5.74 4.04
CA GLN A 211 11.49 -4.94 5.08
C GLN A 211 9.99 -4.86 4.81
N ILE A 212 9.59 -4.50 3.58
CA ILE A 212 8.18 -4.41 3.19
C ILE A 212 7.46 -5.76 3.42
N LEU A 213 8.06 -6.87 2.99
CA LEU A 213 7.47 -8.20 3.20
C LEU A 213 7.36 -8.55 4.69
N GLU A 214 8.33 -8.17 5.52
CA GLU A 214 8.29 -8.36 6.97
C GLU A 214 7.21 -7.51 7.66
N GLU A 215 7.00 -6.27 7.21
CA GLU A 215 5.90 -5.41 7.68
C GLU A 215 4.56 -6.07 7.42
N ILE A 216 4.38 -6.61 6.21
CA ILE A 216 3.16 -7.29 5.78
C ILE A 216 2.95 -8.58 6.57
N GLU A 217 3.97 -9.45 6.66
CA GLU A 217 3.91 -10.72 7.40
C GLU A 217 3.47 -10.50 8.85
N MET A 218 4.11 -9.55 9.53
CA MET A 218 3.85 -9.23 10.93
C MET A 218 2.41 -8.72 11.13
N GLN A 219 1.94 -7.83 10.26
CA GLN A 219 0.58 -7.30 10.32
C GLN A 219 -0.46 -8.39 10.10
N LEU A 220 -0.29 -9.24 9.08
CA LEU A 220 -1.24 -10.33 8.78
C LEU A 220 -1.36 -11.29 9.96
N ARG A 221 -0.23 -11.68 10.57
CA ARG A 221 -0.22 -12.52 11.78
C ARG A 221 -0.99 -11.88 12.93
N VAL A 222 -0.71 -10.61 13.21
CA VAL A 222 -1.34 -9.88 14.32
C VAL A 222 -2.83 -9.63 14.04
N PHE A 223 -3.22 -9.34 12.81
CA PHE A 223 -4.63 -9.16 12.44
C PHE A 223 -5.41 -10.46 12.54
N ALA A 224 -4.83 -11.61 12.16
CA ALA A 224 -5.44 -12.91 12.39
C ALA A 224 -5.70 -13.14 13.89
N GLU A 225 -4.67 -12.96 14.72
CA GLU A 225 -4.78 -13.13 16.18
C GLU A 225 -5.78 -12.15 16.81
N TYR A 226 -5.79 -10.90 16.35
CA TYR A 226 -6.72 -9.89 16.82
C TYR A 226 -8.17 -10.24 16.47
N THR A 227 -8.40 -10.72 15.25
CA THR A 227 -9.71 -11.15 14.74
C THR A 227 -10.22 -12.35 15.55
N GLU A 228 -9.37 -13.32 15.86
CA GLU A 228 -9.73 -14.49 16.68
C GLU A 228 -10.18 -14.12 18.10
N LYS A 229 -9.57 -13.07 18.68
CA LYS A 229 -9.85 -12.62 20.05
C LYS A 229 -11.08 -11.72 20.19
N GLN A 230 -11.72 -11.31 19.09
CA GLN A 230 -12.91 -10.48 19.18
C GLN A 230 -14.10 -11.28 19.77
N PRO A 231 -14.82 -10.73 20.77
CA PRO A 231 -15.99 -11.38 21.33
C PRO A 231 -17.08 -11.60 20.28
N ASN A 232 -17.79 -12.73 20.37
CA ASN A 232 -18.92 -13.07 19.48
C ASN A 232 -20.04 -12.02 19.55
N ASP A 233 -20.18 -11.36 20.70
CA ASP A 233 -21.28 -10.50 21.11
C ASP A 233 -21.10 -9.06 20.62
N THR A 234 -19.84 -8.67 20.38
CA THR A 234 -19.48 -7.34 19.88
C THR A 234 -19.81 -7.16 18.40
N TYR A 235 -20.05 -8.25 17.65
CA TYR A 235 -20.15 -8.23 16.19
C TYR A 235 -21.24 -9.15 15.61
N TYR A 236 -21.64 -8.89 14.35
CA TYR A 236 -22.73 -9.54 13.58
C TYR A 236 -24.16 -9.04 13.78
N LYS A 237 -24.40 -7.74 13.99
CA LYS A 237 -25.78 -7.20 13.97
C LYS A 237 -26.50 -7.27 12.59
N LYS A 238 -25.97 -7.97 11.57
CA LYS A 238 -26.59 -8.03 10.23
C LYS A 238 -26.55 -9.38 9.49
N SER A 239 -25.87 -10.43 9.96
CA SER A 239 -25.87 -11.73 9.27
C SER A 239 -26.02 -12.88 10.26
N GLU A 240 -26.90 -13.83 9.97
CA GLU A 240 -27.01 -15.12 10.68
C GLU A 240 -25.74 -15.99 10.56
N HIS A 241 -24.77 -15.56 9.74
CA HIS A 241 -23.52 -16.26 9.45
C HIS A 241 -22.35 -15.61 10.20
N ASP A 242 -21.63 -16.39 11.00
CA ASP A 242 -20.37 -16.01 11.67
C ASP A 242 -19.25 -15.92 10.62
N ILE A 243 -19.01 -14.71 10.10
CA ILE A 243 -17.92 -14.46 9.14
C ILE A 243 -16.54 -14.38 9.82
N ARG A 244 -16.42 -14.44 11.16
CA ARG A 244 -15.11 -14.32 11.85
C ARG A 244 -14.14 -15.36 11.35
N GLY A 245 -14.60 -16.60 11.26
CA GLY A 245 -13.78 -17.73 10.79
C GLY A 245 -13.23 -17.47 9.38
N GLU A 246 -14.04 -16.88 8.50
CA GLU A 246 -13.63 -16.50 7.16
C GLU A 246 -12.56 -15.39 7.20
N LEU A 247 -12.75 -14.35 8.02
CA LEU A 247 -11.78 -13.25 8.16
C LEU A 247 -10.44 -13.74 8.72
N VAL A 248 -10.47 -14.58 9.75
CA VAL A 248 -9.27 -15.21 10.31
C VAL A 248 -8.55 -16.02 9.25
N GLN A 249 -9.29 -16.82 8.47
CA GLN A 249 -8.71 -17.64 7.42
C GLN A 249 -8.11 -16.79 6.30
N ILE A 250 -8.74 -15.67 5.92
CA ILE A 250 -8.19 -14.71 4.96
C ILE A 250 -6.81 -14.23 5.43
N TYR A 251 -6.69 -13.75 6.68
CA TYR A 251 -5.40 -13.27 7.19
C TYR A 251 -4.34 -14.38 7.28
N LYS A 252 -4.69 -15.57 7.76
CA LYS A 252 -3.78 -16.74 7.82
C LYS A 252 -3.30 -17.17 6.43
N ASP A 253 -4.19 -17.17 5.46
CA ASP A 253 -3.88 -17.52 4.08
C ASP A 253 -2.86 -16.57 3.46
N PHE A 254 -3.04 -15.26 3.63
CA PHE A 254 -2.07 -14.28 3.17
C PHE A 254 -0.77 -14.33 3.96
N HIS A 255 -0.85 -14.59 5.27
CA HIS A 255 0.33 -14.73 6.12
C HIS A 255 1.25 -15.84 5.60
N GLU A 256 0.71 -17.02 5.29
CA GLU A 256 1.51 -18.12 4.75
C GLU A 256 2.03 -17.83 3.33
N ILE A 257 1.27 -17.15 2.46
CA ILE A 257 1.75 -16.72 1.14
C ILE A 257 2.97 -15.79 1.29
N ILE A 258 2.86 -14.75 2.11
CA ILE A 258 3.92 -13.76 2.29
C ILE A 258 5.14 -14.37 2.96
N LYS A 259 4.93 -15.30 3.91
CA LYS A 259 6.01 -16.03 4.59
C LYS A 259 6.83 -16.89 3.63
N GLU A 260 6.21 -17.58 2.68
CA GLU A 260 6.94 -18.33 1.66
C GLU A 260 7.68 -17.39 0.69
N VAL A 261 7.04 -16.30 0.25
CA VAL A 261 7.71 -15.27 -0.57
C VAL A 261 8.93 -14.70 0.15
N LEU A 262 8.81 -14.38 1.43
CA LEU A 262 9.89 -13.85 2.25
C LEU A 262 11.05 -14.86 2.36
N LYS A 263 10.75 -16.13 2.56
CA LYS A 263 11.74 -17.22 2.61
C LYS A 263 12.51 -17.34 1.29
N GLU A 264 11.83 -17.33 0.15
CA GLU A 264 12.47 -17.35 -1.16
C GLU A 264 13.35 -16.12 -1.40
N ARG A 265 12.84 -14.93 -1.06
CA ARG A 265 13.51 -13.65 -1.27
C ARG A 265 14.77 -13.50 -0.42
N ARG A 266 14.74 -13.98 0.84
CA ARG A 266 15.90 -13.98 1.74
C ARG A 266 17.09 -14.78 1.23
N VAL A 267 16.87 -15.78 0.36
CA VAL A 267 17.96 -16.54 -0.27
C VAL A 267 18.60 -15.75 -1.42
N LYS A 268 17.82 -14.92 -2.12
CA LYS A 268 18.26 -14.21 -3.33
C LYS A 268 18.89 -12.84 -3.03
N ILE A 269 18.51 -12.20 -1.94
CA ILE A 269 18.86 -10.80 -1.65
C ILE A 269 19.87 -10.70 -0.53
N LYS A 270 20.93 -9.91 -0.77
CA LYS A 270 21.90 -9.59 0.27
C LYS A 270 21.31 -8.55 1.21
N ASP A 271 21.01 -8.97 2.42
CA ASP A 271 20.43 -8.12 3.47
C ASP A 271 21.38 -7.98 4.67
N THR A 272 21.41 -6.79 5.25
CA THR A 272 22.16 -6.53 6.49
C THR A 272 21.34 -6.89 7.74
N GLY A 273 20.03 -7.09 7.58
CA GLY A 273 19.08 -7.28 8.69
C GLY A 273 18.71 -5.99 9.42
N LYS A 274 19.29 -4.85 9.04
CA LYS A 274 18.91 -3.55 9.59
C LYS A 274 17.61 -3.09 8.94
N ARG A 275 16.72 -2.52 9.75
CA ARG A 275 15.45 -1.92 9.34
C ARG A 275 15.41 -0.47 9.75
N ASP A 276 14.70 0.34 8.97
CA ASP A 276 14.59 1.78 9.23
C ASP A 276 13.68 2.08 10.43
N GLU A 277 13.57 3.36 10.84
CA GLU A 277 12.68 3.76 11.94
C GLU A 277 11.21 3.58 11.58
N MET A 278 10.84 3.67 10.30
CA MET A 278 9.45 3.49 9.86
C MET A 278 8.99 2.05 10.12
N PHE A 279 9.84 1.06 9.87
CA PHE A 279 9.60 -0.33 10.22
C PHE A 279 9.34 -0.50 11.72
N GLN A 280 10.18 0.09 12.58
CA GLN A 280 9.99 -0.01 14.04
C GLN A 280 8.66 0.60 14.47
N ARG A 281 8.24 1.70 13.85
CA ARG A 281 6.95 2.35 14.14
C ARG A 281 5.76 1.52 13.68
N ILE A 282 5.83 0.94 12.48
CA ILE A 282 4.81 0.00 11.98
C ILE A 282 4.71 -1.20 12.92
N LYS A 283 5.85 -1.73 13.38
CA LYS A 283 5.90 -2.81 14.38
C LYS A 283 5.23 -2.42 15.68
N GLU A 284 5.58 -1.27 16.26
CA GLU A 284 4.96 -0.78 17.50
C GLU A 284 3.45 -0.59 17.37
N GLU A 285 2.96 0.04 16.29
CA GLU A 285 1.52 0.23 16.08
C GLU A 285 0.79 -1.10 15.81
N THR A 286 1.45 -2.04 15.13
CA THR A 286 0.93 -3.39 14.92
C THR A 286 0.80 -4.13 16.26
N GLU A 287 1.82 -4.13 17.10
CA GLU A 287 1.78 -4.77 18.43
C GLU A 287 0.72 -4.14 19.35
N LYS A 288 0.50 -2.82 19.24
CA LYS A 288 -0.56 -2.11 20.00
C LYS A 288 -1.97 -2.62 19.69
N ILE A 289 -2.21 -3.23 18.53
CA ILE A 289 -3.54 -3.77 18.20
C ILE A 289 -3.96 -4.87 19.18
N LEU A 290 -3.02 -5.70 19.66
CA LEU A 290 -3.34 -6.77 20.62
C LEU A 290 -3.53 -6.26 22.06
N THR A 291 -3.02 -5.07 22.39
CA THR A 291 -2.95 -4.58 23.78
C THR A 291 -3.97 -3.48 24.11
N ARG A 292 -4.47 -2.74 23.10
CA ARG A 292 -5.42 -1.62 23.30
C ARG A 292 -6.81 -2.01 23.84
N ASP A 293 -7.14 -3.30 23.91
CA ASP A 293 -8.41 -3.80 24.46
C ASP A 293 -8.34 -4.15 25.97
N ARG A 294 -7.20 -3.89 26.65
CA ARG A 294 -7.02 -4.18 28.08
C ARG A 294 -7.21 -2.99 29.05
N ASN A 295 -7.59 -1.82 28.55
CA ASN A 295 -7.81 -0.61 29.36
C ASN A 295 -9.22 -0.06 29.16
#